data_AF-A0A520B4R8-F1
#
_entry.id   AF-A0A520B4R8-F1
#
_cell.length_a   1.000
_cell.length_b   1.000
_cell.length_c   1.000
_cell.angle_alpha   90.00
_cell.angle_beta   90.00
_cell.angle_gamma   90.00
#
_symmetry.space_group_name_H-M   'P 1'
#
loop_
_entity.id
_entity.type
_entity.pdbx_description
1 polymer ?
#
loop_
_entity_poly.entity_id
_entity_poly.type
_entity_poly.pdbx_seq_one_letter_code
_entity_poly.pdbx_strand_id
1 'polypeptide(L)'
;PPLGFLLLSCLTMMATPGVDGSWHWAGSMWPAVARTAGRSLAMLAALLGFVLTTPLPDLLALLRRLRTPELLLDLMALCYRMLFVLRQAWDEGVTAQSARLGYCGWRHAWRSTGLLAGQMAVQVWQRAAALQMAADARGYQGTLRFLPAEFAQARRQTAWAALAAALLLLAAAGDRV
;
A
#
# COMPACT_ATOMS: atom_id res chain seq x y z
N PRO A 1 -4.59 9.54 9.64
CA PRO A 1 -3.47 10.17 8.88
C PRO A 1 -2.13 9.82 9.55
N PRO A 2 -1.13 9.32 8.81
CA PRO A 2 0.15 8.87 9.38
C PRO A 2 0.90 9.99 10.12
N LEU A 3 0.80 11.24 9.64
CA LEU A 3 1.33 12.42 10.34
C LEU A 3 0.67 12.67 11.69
N GLY A 4 -0.65 12.44 11.79
CA GLY A 4 -1.38 12.61 13.05
C GLY A 4 -0.93 11.61 14.12
N PHE A 5 -0.64 10.37 13.72
CA PHE A 5 -0.11 9.34 14.62
C PHE A 5 1.31 9.68 15.08
N LEU A 6 2.12 10.24 14.19
CA LEU A 6 3.48 10.69 14.51
C LEU A 6 3.49 11.87 15.49
N LEU A 7 2.65 12.86 15.25
CA LEU A 7 2.49 14.01 16.16
C LEU A 7 2.03 13.54 17.54
N LEU A 8 1.03 12.65 17.58
CA LEU A 8 0.56 12.06 18.83
C LEU A 8 1.69 11.31 19.55
N SER A 9 2.46 10.49 18.82
CA SER A 9 3.58 9.71 19.39
C SER A 9 4.71 10.61 19.93
N CYS A 10 5.03 11.70 19.23
CA CYS A 10 6.02 12.68 19.68
C CYS A 10 5.53 13.44 20.93
N LEU A 11 4.25 13.78 20.97
CA LEU A 11 3.61 14.43 22.12
C LEU A 11 3.62 13.51 23.34
N THR A 12 3.27 12.23 23.19
CA THR A 12 3.28 11.25 24.28
C THR A 12 4.69 10.96 24.79
N MET A 13 5.71 10.99 23.93
CA MET A 13 7.10 10.78 24.35
C MET A 13 7.64 11.93 25.22
N MET A 14 7.11 13.14 25.03
CA MET A 14 7.47 14.32 25.82
C MET A 14 6.94 14.25 27.26
N ALA A 15 5.81 13.54 27.44
CA ALA A 15 5.10 13.41 28.70
C ALA A 15 5.32 12.00 29.26
N THR A 16 6.42 11.82 30.00
CA THR A 16 6.76 10.52 30.60
C THR A 16 6.20 10.43 32.03
N PRO A 17 5.41 9.38 32.35
CA PRO A 17 4.98 9.14 33.72
C PRO A 17 6.19 8.69 34.55
N GLY A 18 6.47 9.40 35.64
CA GLY A 18 7.44 8.98 36.64
C GLY A 18 6.95 7.73 37.38
N VAL A 19 7.88 6.95 37.92
CA VAL A 19 7.59 5.74 38.71
C VAL A 19 6.73 6.08 39.96
N ASP A 20 6.77 7.33 40.41
CA ASP A 20 6.00 7.86 41.55
C ASP A 20 4.59 8.38 41.18
N GLY A 21 4.16 8.21 39.93
CA GLY A 21 2.85 8.70 39.44
C GLY A 21 2.80 10.20 39.11
N SER A 22 3.91 10.93 39.28
CA SER A 22 4.03 12.33 38.86
C SER A 22 4.35 12.45 37.36
N TRP A 23 3.73 13.42 36.70
CA TRP A 23 4.02 13.76 35.31
C TRP A 23 5.26 14.64 35.26
N HIS A 24 6.35 14.13 34.70
CA HIS A 24 7.55 14.91 34.47
C HIS A 24 7.66 15.29 32.99
N TRP A 25 7.86 16.58 32.74
CA TRP A 25 8.19 17.09 31.40
C TRP A 25 9.66 16.82 31.13
N ALA A 26 9.94 15.79 30.32
CA ALA A 26 11.29 15.37 30.00
C ALA A 26 11.85 16.18 28.82
N GLY A 27 12.13 17.47 29.05
CA GLY A 27 12.73 18.36 28.05
C GLY A 27 14.09 17.84 27.51
N SER A 28 14.78 16.99 28.27
CA SER A 28 16.03 16.32 27.86
C SER A 28 15.85 15.28 26.73
N MET A 29 14.63 14.80 26.47
CA MET A 29 14.34 13.85 25.39
C MET A 29 14.08 14.51 24.02
N TRP A 30 14.15 15.84 23.91
CA TRP A 30 13.99 16.56 22.64
C TRP A 30 14.82 15.99 21.47
N PRO A 31 16.10 15.59 21.63
CA PRO A 31 16.89 15.12 20.50
C PRO A 31 16.55 13.67 20.14
N ALA A 32 15.99 12.89 21.07
CA ALA A 32 15.44 11.58 20.77
C ALA A 32 14.15 11.70 19.96
N VAL A 33 13.24 12.59 20.36
CA VAL A 33 11.98 12.87 19.65
C VAL A 33 12.27 13.37 18.22
N ALA A 34 13.17 14.35 18.07
CA ALA A 34 13.52 14.91 16.77
C ALA A 34 14.11 13.84 15.81
N ARG A 35 14.98 12.95 16.32
CA ARG A 35 15.55 11.86 15.50
C ARG A 35 14.50 10.84 15.08
N THR A 36 13.59 10.46 15.97
CA THR A 36 12.52 9.49 15.65
C THR A 36 11.54 10.07 14.64
N ALA A 37 11.12 11.33 14.84
CA ALA A 37 10.28 12.05 13.89
C ALA A 37 10.96 12.18 12.53
N GLY A 38 12.23 12.62 12.48
CA GLY A 38 12.98 12.73 11.23
C GLY A 38 13.09 11.40 10.47
N ARG A 39 13.41 10.29 11.17
CA ARG A 39 13.48 8.95 10.55
C ARG A 39 12.15 8.50 9.99
N SER A 40 11.08 8.66 10.75
CA SER A 40 9.74 8.25 10.32
C SER A 40 9.25 9.06 9.11
N LEU A 41 9.51 10.37 9.08
CA LEU A 41 9.16 11.23 7.95
C LEU A 41 9.97 10.87 6.70
N ALA A 42 11.27 10.60 6.87
CA ALA A 42 12.12 10.12 5.77
C ALA A 42 11.62 8.79 5.18
N MET A 43 11.24 7.83 6.03
CA MET A 43 10.66 6.56 5.58
C MET A 43 9.32 6.74 4.87
N LEU A 44 8.45 7.60 5.42
CA LEU A 44 7.16 7.92 4.79
C LEU A 44 7.36 8.58 3.41
N ALA A 45 8.27 9.55 3.31
CA ALA A 45 8.59 10.23 2.06
C ALA A 45 9.18 9.25 1.02
N ALA A 46 10.10 8.37 1.44
CA ALA A 46 10.68 7.34 0.59
C ALA A 46 9.60 6.37 0.07
N LEU A 47 8.72 5.89 0.95
CA LEU A 47 7.63 5.00 0.58
C LEU A 47 6.63 5.67 -0.37
N LEU A 48 6.22 6.90 -0.08
CA LEU A 48 5.33 7.67 -0.96
C LEU A 48 5.99 7.92 -2.31
N GLY A 49 7.26 8.30 -2.33
CA GLY A 49 8.04 8.48 -3.56
C GLY A 49 8.06 7.20 -4.39
N PHE A 50 8.29 6.04 -3.77
CA PHE A 50 8.24 4.74 -4.43
C PHE A 50 6.86 4.45 -5.03
N VAL A 51 5.79 4.59 -4.24
CA VAL A 51 4.41 4.32 -4.68
C VAL A 51 3.97 5.27 -5.80
N LEU A 52 4.38 6.54 -5.77
CA LEU A 52 4.01 7.53 -6.80
C LEU A 52 4.79 7.35 -8.11
N THR A 53 5.98 6.75 -8.07
CA THR A 53 6.87 6.66 -9.25
C THR A 53 6.90 5.27 -9.88
N THR A 54 6.57 4.21 -9.12
CA THR A 54 6.69 2.82 -9.56
C THR A 54 5.32 2.14 -9.61
N PRO A 55 4.70 1.99 -10.80
CA PRO A 55 3.42 1.31 -10.93
C PRO A 55 3.55 -0.21 -10.73
N LEU A 56 2.46 -0.89 -10.39
CA LEU A 56 2.48 -2.32 -10.08
C LEU A 56 3.03 -3.23 -11.20
N PRO A 57 2.73 -3.01 -12.51
CA PRO A 57 3.30 -3.83 -13.58
C PRO A 57 4.83 -3.88 -13.56
N ASP A 58 5.47 -2.75 -13.21
CA ASP A 58 6.93 -2.64 -13.14
C ASP A 58 7.47 -3.41 -11.93
N LEU A 59 6.72 -3.39 -10.82
CA LEU A 59 7.03 -4.19 -9.64
C LEU A 59 6.94 -5.70 -9.94
N LEU A 60 5.91 -6.13 -10.68
CA LEU A 60 5.75 -7.53 -11.09
C LEU A 60 6.90 -7.97 -12.02
N ALA A 61 7.31 -7.10 -12.95
CA ALA A 61 8.47 -7.36 -13.80
C ALA A 61 9.76 -7.49 -12.98
N LEU A 62 9.95 -6.64 -11.97
CA LEU A 62 11.09 -6.75 -11.04
C LEU A 62 11.07 -8.06 -10.25
N LEU A 63 9.93 -8.43 -9.66
CA LEU A 63 9.78 -9.67 -8.90
C LEU A 63 10.03 -10.91 -9.77
N ARG A 64 9.57 -10.90 -11.03
CA ARG A 64 9.88 -11.94 -12.01
C ARG A 64 11.39 -12.07 -12.24
N ARG A 65 12.13 -10.96 -12.34
CA ARG A 65 13.61 -10.97 -12.44
C ARG A 65 14.28 -11.49 -11.16
N LEU A 66 13.64 -11.33 -10.00
CA LEU A 66 14.07 -11.89 -8.72
C LEU A 66 13.73 -13.38 -8.57
N ARG A 67 13.22 -14.04 -9.62
CA ARG A 67 12.87 -15.47 -9.66
C ARG A 67 11.75 -15.85 -8.67
N THR A 68 10.80 -14.96 -8.41
CA THR A 68 9.57 -15.32 -7.69
C THR A 68 8.74 -16.34 -8.49
N PRO A 69 8.06 -17.30 -7.85
CA PRO A 69 7.22 -18.27 -8.54
C PRO A 69 6.12 -17.61 -9.41
N GLU A 70 5.95 -18.05 -10.65
CA GLU A 70 4.98 -17.45 -11.60
C GLU A 70 3.55 -17.49 -11.06
N LEU A 71 3.17 -18.54 -10.32
CA LEU A 71 1.86 -18.63 -9.66
C LEU A 71 1.57 -17.41 -8.76
N LEU A 72 2.58 -16.95 -8.00
CA LEU A 72 2.41 -15.80 -7.12
C LEU A 72 2.24 -14.51 -7.93
N LEU A 73 2.99 -14.35 -9.01
CA LEU A 73 2.90 -13.20 -9.90
C LEU A 73 1.53 -13.13 -10.59
N ASP A 74 1.02 -14.26 -11.05
CA ASP A 74 -0.29 -14.37 -11.69
C ASP A 74 -1.41 -14.02 -10.70
N LEU A 75 -1.34 -14.54 -9.48
CA LEU A 75 -2.26 -14.18 -8.41
C LEU A 75 -2.20 -12.68 -8.09
N MET A 76 -1.00 -12.10 -7.97
CA MET A 76 -0.84 -10.66 -7.72
C MET A 76 -1.46 -9.82 -8.84
N ALA A 77 -1.23 -10.17 -10.10
CA ALA A 77 -1.78 -9.46 -11.25
C ALA A 77 -3.32 -9.52 -11.28
N LEU A 78 -3.87 -10.72 -11.05
CA LEU A 78 -5.33 -10.93 -10.98
C LEU A 78 -5.95 -10.18 -9.81
N CYS A 79 -5.38 -10.29 -8.61
CA CYS A 79 -5.84 -9.58 -7.42
C CYS A 79 -5.83 -8.06 -7.65
N TYR A 80 -4.73 -7.50 -8.18
CA TYR A 80 -4.64 -6.07 -8.47
C TYR A 80 -5.72 -5.59 -9.44
N ARG A 81 -5.92 -6.32 -10.55
CA ARG A 81 -7.00 -6.00 -11.49
C ARG A 81 -8.37 -6.08 -10.81
N MET A 82 -8.59 -7.11 -9.99
CA MET A 82 -9.86 -7.34 -9.31
C MET A 82 -10.15 -6.28 -8.24
N LEU A 83 -9.14 -5.68 -7.62
CA LEU A 83 -9.33 -4.60 -6.64
C LEU A 83 -10.13 -3.44 -7.22
N PHE A 84 -9.77 -2.95 -8.41
CA PHE A 84 -10.50 -1.84 -9.05
C PHE A 84 -11.91 -2.23 -9.48
N VAL A 85 -12.04 -3.44 -10.03
CA VAL A 85 -13.33 -3.97 -10.48
C VAL A 85 -14.30 -4.12 -9.31
N LEU A 86 -13.84 -4.65 -8.18
CA LEU A 86 -14.65 -4.78 -6.96
C LEU A 86 -14.87 -3.44 -6.29
N ARG A 87 -13.89 -2.53 -6.33
CA ARG A 87 -14.03 -1.17 -5.80
C ARG A 87 -15.17 -0.42 -6.50
N GLN A 88 -15.24 -0.53 -7.82
CA GLN A 88 -16.32 0.05 -8.62
C GLN A 88 -17.67 -0.59 -8.28
N ALA A 89 -17.73 -1.92 -8.25
CA ALA A 89 -18.97 -2.64 -7.90
C ALA A 89 -19.44 -2.31 -6.47
N TRP A 90 -18.50 -2.07 -5.55
CA TRP A 90 -18.78 -1.61 -4.20
C TRP A 90 -19.38 -0.21 -4.19
N ASP A 91 -18.80 0.75 -4.92
CA ASP A 91 -19.35 2.11 -5.02
C ASP A 91 -20.77 2.12 -5.60
N GLU A 92 -20.98 1.35 -6.66
CA GLU A 92 -22.30 1.16 -7.27
C GLU A 92 -23.30 0.56 -6.26
N GLY A 93 -22.87 -0.45 -5.51
CA GLY A 93 -23.68 -1.11 -4.47
C GLY A 93 -24.03 -0.16 -3.32
N VAL A 94 -23.06 0.61 -2.81
CA VAL A 94 -23.30 1.63 -1.78
C VAL A 94 -24.30 2.68 -2.28
N THR A 95 -24.14 3.14 -3.52
CA THR A 95 -25.04 4.13 -4.14
C THR A 95 -26.46 3.59 -4.30
N ALA A 96 -26.62 2.33 -4.73
CA ALA A 96 -27.92 1.69 -4.87
C ALA A 96 -28.62 1.49 -3.52
N GLN A 97 -27.86 1.14 -2.47
CA GLN A 97 -28.39 0.97 -1.12
C GLN A 97 -28.74 2.31 -0.47
N SER A 98 -27.94 3.36 -0.68
CA SER A 98 -28.22 4.71 -0.15
C SER A 98 -29.50 5.30 -0.74
N ALA A 99 -29.73 5.09 -2.05
CA ALA A 99 -30.99 5.46 -2.71
C ALA A 99 -32.23 4.75 -2.12
N ARG A 100 -32.03 3.61 -1.43
CA ARG A 100 -33.08 2.84 -0.74
C ARG A 100 -33.13 3.08 0.76
N LEU A 101 -32.51 4.16 1.25
CA LEU A 101 -32.40 4.49 2.68
C LEU A 101 -31.66 3.42 3.50
N GLY A 102 -30.80 2.63 2.86
CA GLY A 102 -30.10 1.49 3.47
C GLY A 102 -29.11 1.86 4.57
N TYR A 103 -28.71 3.13 4.66
CA TYR A 103 -27.78 3.64 5.67
C TYR A 103 -28.44 4.60 6.68
N CYS A 104 -29.77 4.68 6.70
CA CYS A 104 -30.50 5.47 7.67
C CYS A 104 -30.48 4.77 9.04
N GLY A 105 -29.48 5.13 9.86
CA GLY A 105 -29.30 4.60 11.21
C GLY A 105 -28.39 3.36 11.26
N TRP A 106 -27.82 3.12 12.45
CA TRP A 106 -26.80 2.10 12.66
C TRP A 106 -27.27 0.68 12.30
N ARG A 107 -28.48 0.28 12.72
CA ARG A 107 -29.00 -1.08 12.46
C ARG A 107 -29.19 -1.36 10.97
N HIS A 108 -29.70 -0.37 10.22
CA HIS A 108 -29.85 -0.49 8.77
C HIS A 108 -28.49 -0.50 8.07
N ALA A 109 -27.55 0.33 8.50
CA ALA A 109 -26.19 0.36 7.96
C ALA A 109 -25.48 -1.00 8.10
N TRP A 110 -25.56 -1.66 9.26
CA TRP A 110 -24.98 -3.00 9.45
C TRP A 110 -25.62 -4.05 8.56
N ARG A 111 -26.96 -4.05 8.46
CA ARG A 111 -27.68 -4.96 7.58
C ARG A 111 -27.30 -4.75 6.11
N SER A 112 -27.28 -3.50 5.65
CA SER A 112 -26.94 -3.14 4.27
C SER A 112 -25.49 -3.50 3.92
N THR A 113 -24.56 -3.26 4.84
CA THR A 113 -23.14 -3.64 4.67
C THR A 113 -22.99 -5.16 4.58
N GLY A 114 -23.70 -5.92 5.43
CA GLY A 114 -23.69 -7.38 5.36
C GLY A 114 -24.27 -7.93 4.05
N LEU A 115 -25.37 -7.33 3.55
CA LEU A 115 -25.95 -7.66 2.26
C LEU A 115 -24.99 -7.34 1.10
N LEU A 116 -24.32 -6.18 1.15
CA LEU A 116 -23.33 -5.79 0.14
C LEU A 116 -22.14 -6.76 0.14
N ALA A 117 -21.62 -7.11 1.31
CA ALA A 117 -20.54 -8.09 1.44
C ALA A 117 -20.92 -9.47 0.87
N GLY A 118 -22.14 -9.95 1.16
CA GLY A 118 -22.66 -11.20 0.60
C GLY A 118 -22.77 -11.15 -0.94
N GLN A 119 -23.28 -10.04 -1.49
CA GLN A 119 -23.34 -9.82 -2.93
C GLN A 119 -21.94 -9.81 -3.56
N MET A 120 -20.97 -9.13 -2.94
CA MET A 120 -19.58 -9.08 -3.41
C MET A 120 -18.96 -10.48 -3.42
N ALA A 121 -19.19 -11.30 -2.38
CA ALA A 121 -18.68 -12.66 -2.34
C ALA A 121 -19.19 -13.50 -3.53
N VAL A 122 -20.50 -13.47 -3.81
CA VAL A 122 -21.08 -14.16 -4.98
C VAL A 122 -20.49 -13.63 -6.28
N GLN A 123 -20.34 -12.31 -6.41
CA GLN A 123 -19.79 -11.69 -7.61
C GLN A 123 -18.33 -12.08 -7.84
N VAL A 124 -17.51 -12.20 -6.80
CA VAL A 124 -16.13 -12.69 -6.90
C VAL A 124 -16.09 -14.12 -7.42
N TRP A 125 -16.92 -15.02 -6.87
CA TRP A 125 -17.01 -16.41 -7.34
C TRP A 125 -17.40 -16.51 -8.82
N GLN A 126 -18.42 -15.76 -9.24
CA GLN A 126 -18.86 -15.73 -10.63
C GLN A 126 -17.77 -15.17 -11.57
N ARG A 127 -17.10 -14.08 -11.16
CA ARG A 127 -16.02 -13.49 -11.95
C ARG A 127 -14.80 -14.42 -12.05
N ALA A 128 -14.47 -15.15 -10.99
CA ALA A 128 -13.38 -16.13 -11.01
C ALA A 128 -13.66 -17.25 -12.04
N ALA A 129 -14.88 -17.81 -12.03
CA ALA A 129 -15.28 -18.80 -13.03
C ALA A 129 -15.26 -18.23 -14.45
N ALA A 130 -15.75 -17.01 -14.66
CA ALA A 130 -15.73 -16.34 -15.95
C ALA A 130 -14.30 -16.05 -16.45
N LEU A 131 -13.39 -15.64 -15.55
CA LEU A 131 -11.98 -15.44 -15.87
C LEU A 131 -11.30 -16.75 -16.28
N GLN A 132 -11.59 -17.85 -15.60
CA GLN A 132 -11.05 -19.16 -15.98
C GLN A 132 -11.53 -19.58 -17.36
N MET A 133 -12.85 -19.51 -17.62
CA MET A 133 -13.40 -19.82 -18.95
C MET A 133 -12.79 -18.94 -20.06
N ALA A 134 -12.59 -17.65 -19.79
CA ALA A 134 -11.96 -16.73 -20.73
C ALA A 134 -10.47 -17.04 -20.96
N ALA A 135 -9.76 -17.51 -19.93
CA ALA A 135 -8.37 -17.94 -20.05
C ALA A 135 -8.27 -19.22 -20.90
N ASP A 136 -9.11 -20.22 -20.63
CA ASP A 136 -9.14 -21.48 -21.37
C ASP A 136 -9.46 -21.24 -22.85
N ALA A 137 -10.43 -20.37 -23.15
CA ALA A 137 -10.77 -19.98 -24.53
C ALA A 137 -9.62 -19.29 -25.29
N ARG A 138 -8.65 -18.70 -24.58
CA ARG A 138 -7.46 -18.05 -25.15
C ARG A 138 -6.23 -18.96 -25.19
N GLY A 139 -6.40 -20.25 -24.88
CA GLY A 139 -5.31 -21.23 -24.88
C GLY A 139 -4.39 -21.10 -23.68
N TYR A 140 -4.95 -20.87 -22.49
CA TYR A 140 -4.18 -20.81 -21.25
C TYR A 140 -3.36 -22.09 -21.00
N GLN A 141 -2.05 -21.93 -20.80
CA GLN A 141 -1.09 -23.04 -20.59
C GLN A 141 -0.64 -23.17 -19.13
N GLY A 142 -1.42 -22.64 -18.17
CA GLY A 142 -1.09 -22.69 -16.74
C GLY A 142 -0.29 -21.51 -16.19
N THR A 143 0.09 -20.53 -17.02
CA THR A 143 0.74 -19.28 -16.57
C THR A 143 0.29 -18.08 -17.40
N LEU A 144 0.12 -16.91 -16.78
CA LEU A 144 -0.18 -15.65 -17.47
C LEU A 144 1.12 -14.95 -17.92
N ARG A 145 1.40 -15.03 -19.22
CA ARG A 145 2.55 -14.34 -19.82
C ARG A 145 2.18 -12.92 -20.21
N PHE A 146 2.83 -11.96 -19.55
CA PHE A 146 2.73 -10.53 -19.88
C PHE A 146 3.95 -10.09 -20.67
N LEU A 147 3.75 -9.23 -21.66
CA LEU A 147 4.85 -8.63 -22.40
C LEU A 147 5.60 -7.64 -21.49
N PRO A 148 6.92 -7.78 -21.30
CA PRO A 148 7.68 -6.90 -20.42
C PRO A 148 7.72 -5.48 -21.01
N ALA A 149 7.61 -4.47 -20.15
CA ALA A 149 7.87 -3.09 -20.54
C ALA A 149 9.37 -2.90 -20.80
N GLU A 150 9.72 -2.39 -21.98
CA GLU A 150 11.10 -2.04 -22.32
C GLU A 150 11.43 -0.62 -21.84
N PHE A 151 12.43 -0.52 -20.95
CA PHE A 151 12.90 0.76 -20.43
C PHE A 151 14.23 1.14 -21.10
N ALA A 152 14.17 1.85 -22.22
CA ALA A 152 15.34 2.23 -23.03
C ALA A 152 16.43 3.00 -22.24
N GLN A 153 16.06 3.75 -21.19
CA GLN A 153 17.00 4.53 -20.36
C GLN A 153 17.24 3.97 -18.95
N ALA A 154 16.84 2.74 -18.66
CA ALA A 154 16.92 2.15 -17.31
C ALA A 154 18.34 2.22 -16.70
N ARG A 155 19.38 1.96 -17.49
CA ARG A 155 20.79 2.03 -17.03
C ARG A 155 21.19 3.42 -16.55
N ARG A 156 20.77 4.47 -17.28
CA ARG A 156 21.13 5.85 -16.94
C ARG A 156 20.37 6.32 -15.69
N GLN A 157 19.09 5.97 -15.59
CA GLN A 157 18.25 6.31 -14.44
C GLN A 157 18.72 5.59 -13.16
N THR A 158 19.06 4.30 -13.25
CA THR A 158 19.62 3.54 -12.13
C THR A 158 20.98 4.08 -11.70
N ALA A 159 21.84 4.51 -12.63
CA ALA A 159 23.10 5.17 -12.30
C ALA A 159 22.89 6.50 -11.55
N TRP A 160 21.98 7.36 -12.02
CA TRP A 160 21.67 8.62 -11.31
C TRP A 160 21.07 8.37 -9.92
N ALA A 161 20.18 7.39 -9.78
CA ALA A 161 19.61 7.02 -8.48
C ALA A 161 20.67 6.48 -7.52
N ALA A 162 21.58 5.62 -8.00
CA ALA A 162 22.68 5.09 -7.20
C ALA A 162 23.65 6.19 -6.75
N LEU A 163 23.95 7.15 -7.64
CA LEU A 163 24.81 8.29 -7.33
C LEU A 163 24.17 9.20 -6.27
N ALA A 164 22.88 9.54 -6.44
CA ALA A 164 22.13 10.32 -5.44
C ALA A 164 22.08 9.60 -4.08
N ALA A 165 21.83 8.29 -4.06
CA ALA A 165 21.82 7.49 -2.84
C ALA A 165 23.20 7.45 -2.15
N ALA A 166 24.28 7.27 -2.93
CA ALA A 166 25.64 7.30 -2.40
C ALA A 166 25.99 8.66 -1.78
N LEU A 167 25.59 9.76 -2.43
CA LEU A 167 25.83 11.13 -1.95
C LEU A 167 25.07 11.40 -0.63
N LEU A 168 23.83 10.93 -0.52
CA LEU A 168 23.05 10.99 0.72
C LEU A 168 23.67 10.16 1.86
N LEU A 169 24.20 8.97 1.56
CA LEU A 169 24.88 8.13 2.54
C LEU A 169 26.19 8.74 3.02
N LEU A 170 26.96 9.38 2.12
CA LEU A 170 28.19 10.09 2.47
C LEU A 170 27.90 11.31 3.35
N ALA A 171 26.88 12.10 3.02
CA ALA A 171 26.44 13.22 3.86
C ALA A 171 26.02 12.73 5.27
N ALA A 172 25.27 11.64 5.34
CA ALA A 172 24.84 11.06 6.61
C ALA A 172 25.96 10.40 7.42
N ALA A 173 27.05 9.97 6.77
CA ALA A 173 28.25 9.44 7.43
C ALA A 173 29.16 10.57 7.93
N GLY A 174 29.24 11.68 7.18
CA GLY A 174 29.99 12.89 7.56
C GLY A 174 29.45 13.56 8.83
N ASP A 175 28.14 13.54 9.06
CA ASP A 175 27.51 14.06 10.29
C ASP A 175 27.78 13.21 11.55
N ARG A 176 28.42 12.03 11.42
CA ARG A 176 28.71 11.12 12.54
C ARG A 176 30.17 11.15 13.02
N VAL A 177 31.04 11.92 12.38
CA VAL A 177 32.46 12.10 12.71
C VAL A 177 32.67 13.48 13.31
#